data_AF-A0A6J6EB17-F1
#
_entry.id   AF-A0A6J6EB17-F1
#
_cell.length_a   1.000
_cell.length_b   1.000
_cell.length_c   1.000
_cell.angle_alpha   90.00
_cell.angle_beta   90.00
_cell.angle_gamma   90.00
#
_symmetry.space_group_name_H-M   'P 1'
#
loop_
_entity.id
_entity.type
_entity.pdbx_description
1 polymer ?
#
loop_
_entity_poly.entity_id
_entity_poly.type
_entity_poly.pdbx_seq_one_letter_code
_entity_poly.pdbx_strand_id
1 'polypeptide(L)'
;MLALTVDGAKHLAIAIVVGFVVLSVVSAAAISNITAKIVTMLVFAGFALGVWTQRSNLVDCADRAKDKVAVGDTSDTECTFVGTTITVPGVDVPGDDTSG
;
A
#
# COMPACT_ATOMS: atom_id res chain seq x y z
N MET A 1 68.10 2.19 2.10
CA MET A 1 66.83 1.45 2.30
C MET A 1 65.58 2.35 2.34
N LEU A 2 65.64 3.62 1.90
CA LEU A 2 64.49 4.55 1.90
C LEU A 2 63.79 4.72 0.53
N ALA A 3 64.39 4.25 -0.57
CA ALA A 3 63.79 4.38 -1.91
C ALA A 3 62.65 3.38 -2.18
N LEU A 4 62.64 2.22 -1.50
CA LEU A 4 61.61 1.19 -1.68
C LEU A 4 60.29 1.50 -0.93
N THR A 5 60.33 2.38 0.07
CA THR A 5 59.16 2.79 0.86
C THR A 5 58.36 3.91 0.19
N VAL A 6 59.00 4.82 -0.56
CA VAL A 6 58.28 5.94 -1.19
C VAL A 6 57.38 5.48 -2.33
N ASP A 7 57.89 4.67 -3.25
CA ASP A 7 57.11 4.19 -4.40
C ASP A 7 56.01 3.20 -3.96
N GLY A 8 56.35 2.32 -3.01
CA GLY A 8 55.40 1.40 -2.38
C GLY A 8 54.29 2.13 -1.62
N ALA A 9 54.61 3.17 -0.84
CA ALA A 9 53.62 3.97 -0.12
C ALA A 9 52.70 4.73 -1.09
N LYS A 10 53.22 5.22 -2.21
CA LYS A 10 52.45 5.94 -3.23
C LYS A 10 51.44 5.00 -3.92
N HIS A 11 51.88 3.81 -4.29
CA HIS A 11 50.98 2.77 -4.84
C HIS A 11 49.91 2.33 -3.85
N LEU A 12 50.29 2.16 -2.58
CA LEU A 12 49.36 1.73 -1.53
C LEU A 12 48.32 2.83 -1.22
N ALA A 13 48.74 4.10 -1.20
CA ALA A 13 47.82 5.23 -1.06
C ALA A 13 46.84 5.31 -2.23
N ILE A 14 47.31 5.12 -3.48
CA ILE A 14 46.43 5.09 -4.66
C ILE A 14 45.45 3.92 -4.56
N ALA A 15 45.90 2.73 -4.18
CA ALA A 15 45.03 1.56 -4.03
C ALA A 15 43.94 1.78 -2.96
N ILE A 16 44.27 2.42 -1.84
CA ILE A 16 43.29 2.75 -0.79
C ILE A 16 42.26 3.75 -1.31
N VAL A 17 42.71 4.84 -1.97
CA VAL A 17 41.80 5.87 -2.49
C VAL A 17 40.88 5.28 -3.55
N VAL A 18 41.41 4.50 -4.49
CA VAL A 18 40.61 3.81 -5.51
C VAL A 18 39.63 2.84 -4.85
N GLY A 19 40.08 2.08 -3.85
CA GLY A 19 39.22 1.19 -3.08
C GLY A 19 38.05 1.93 -2.42
N PHE A 20 38.32 3.09 -1.81
CA PHE A 20 37.30 3.92 -1.16
C PHE A 20 36.28 4.48 -2.16
N VAL A 21 36.73 4.88 -3.35
CA VAL A 21 35.85 5.35 -4.43
C VAL A 21 34.96 4.21 -4.95
N VAL A 22 35.51 3.01 -5.12
CA VAL A 22 34.69 1.85 -5.52
C VAL A 22 33.65 1.53 -4.45
N LEU A 23 34.05 1.52 -3.18
CA LEU A 23 33.17 1.21 -2.06
C LEU A 23 32.06 2.26 -1.89
N SER A 24 32.35 3.54 -2.14
CA SER A 24 31.36 4.62 -2.11
C SER A 24 30.32 4.48 -3.23
N VAL A 25 30.75 4.11 -4.45
CA VAL A 25 29.82 3.87 -5.57
C VAL A 25 28.93 2.64 -5.30
N VAL A 26 29.51 1.54 -4.78
CA VAL A 26 28.74 0.33 -4.46
C VAL A 26 27.72 0.60 -3.36
N SER A 27 28.10 1.32 -2.31
CA SER A 27 27.18 1.69 -1.22
C SER A 27 26.08 2.64 -1.68
N ALA A 28 26.39 3.64 -2.52
CA ALA A 28 25.38 4.52 -3.11
C ALA A 28 24.39 3.74 -3.99
N ALA A 29 24.86 2.78 -4.79
CA ALA A 29 24.02 1.92 -5.61
C ALA A 29 23.13 0.98 -4.76
N ALA A 30 23.64 0.47 -3.64
CA ALA A 30 22.87 -0.34 -2.71
C ALA A 30 21.72 0.46 -2.07
N ILE A 31 22.00 1.69 -1.61
CA ILE A 31 21.00 2.58 -1.02
C ILE A 31 19.90 2.90 -2.05
N SER A 32 20.28 3.26 -3.28
CA SER A 32 19.33 3.55 -4.37
C SER A 32 18.37 2.37 -4.66
N ASN A 33 18.89 1.14 -4.67
CA ASN A 33 18.08 -0.05 -4.91
C ASN A 33 17.16 -0.42 -3.73
N ILE A 34 17.57 -0.11 -2.49
CA ILE A 34 16.78 -0.38 -1.29
C ILE A 34 15.62 0.61 -1.17
N THR A 35 15.84 1.90 -1.44
CA THR A 35 14.79 2.92 -1.38
C THR A 35 13.64 2.57 -2.32
N ALA A 36 13.93 2.18 -3.56
CA ALA A 36 12.90 1.76 -4.51
C ALA A 36 12.06 0.59 -3.98
N LYS A 37 12.71 -0.44 -3.41
CA LYS A 37 12.02 -1.59 -2.82
C LYS A 37 11.11 -1.22 -1.64
N ILE A 38 11.59 -0.36 -0.74
CA ILE A 38 10.81 0.08 0.43
C ILE A 38 9.61 0.92 -0.01
N VAL A 39 9.81 1.86 -0.93
CA VAL A 39 8.72 2.70 -1.46
C VAL A 39 7.68 1.82 -2.16
N THR A 40 8.10 0.89 -3.00
CA THR A 40 7.16 -0.06 -3.65
C THR A 40 6.41 -0.88 -2.60
N MET A 41 7.08 -1.39 -1.56
CA MET A 41 6.42 -2.15 -0.50
C MET A 41 5.39 -1.31 0.25
N LEU A 42 5.71 -0.05 0.59
CA LEU A 42 4.79 0.87 1.24
C LEU A 42 3.58 1.20 0.37
N VAL A 43 3.79 1.42 -0.93
CA VAL A 43 2.70 1.66 -1.88
C VAL A 43 1.77 0.45 -1.95
N PHE A 44 2.30 -0.76 -2.09
CA PHE A 44 1.49 -1.98 -2.08
C PHE A 44 0.80 -2.22 -0.74
N ALA A 45 1.45 -1.93 0.38
CA ALA A 45 0.82 -2.00 1.71
C ALA A 45 -0.34 -0.99 1.82
N GLY A 46 -0.16 0.23 1.33
CA GLY A 46 -1.21 1.24 1.25
C GLY A 46 -2.39 0.80 0.40
N PHE A 47 -2.13 0.22 -0.78
CA PHE A 47 -3.18 -0.36 -1.62
C PHE A 47 -3.88 -1.53 -0.94
N ALA A 48 -3.15 -2.44 -0.30
CA ALA A 48 -3.73 -3.57 0.41
C ALA A 48 -4.65 -3.11 1.55
N LEU A 49 -4.21 -2.14 2.34
CA LEU A 49 -5.03 -1.51 3.39
C LEU A 49 -6.25 -0.80 2.80
N GLY A 50 -6.07 -0.09 1.68
CA GLY A 50 -7.15 0.57 0.92
C GLY A 50 -8.22 -0.41 0.42
N VAL A 51 -7.81 -1.55 -0.13
CA VAL A 51 -8.73 -2.61 -0.59
C VAL A 51 -9.40 -3.29 0.62
N TRP A 52 -8.67 -3.51 1.71
CA TRP A 52 -9.22 -4.11 2.92
C TRP A 52 -10.29 -3.21 3.57
N THR A 53 -10.08 -1.89 3.62
CA THR A 53 -11.12 -0.96 4.09
C THR A 53 -12.32 -0.92 3.15
N GLN A 54 -12.13 -0.96 1.82
CA GLN A 54 -13.26 -1.08 0.88
C GLN A 54 -14.06 -2.36 1.12
N ARG A 55 -13.39 -3.50 1.36
CA ARG A 55 -14.05 -4.76 1.67
C ARG A 55 -14.86 -4.69 2.97
N SER A 56 -14.32 -4.12 4.04
CA SER A 56 -15.03 -3.99 5.32
C SER A 56 -16.30 -3.17 5.17
N ASN A 57 -16.20 -1.97 4.57
CA ASN A 57 -17.35 -1.08 4.38
C ASN A 57 -18.46 -1.73 3.55
N LEU A 58 -18.11 -2.58 2.57
CA LEU A 58 -19.09 -3.32 1.77
C LEU A 58 -19.80 -4.41 2.57
N VAL A 59 -19.07 -5.15 3.41
CA VAL A 59 -19.65 -6.18 4.28
C VAL A 59 -20.58 -5.53 5.32
N ASP A 60 -20.12 -4.44 5.94
CA ASP A 60 -20.91 -3.69 6.93
C ASP A 60 -22.19 -3.10 6.31
N CYS A 61 -22.11 -2.59 5.08
CA CYS A 61 -23.27 -2.13 4.32
C CYS A 61 -24.26 -3.28 4.02
N ALA A 62 -23.76 -4.42 3.57
CA ALA A 62 -24.58 -5.56 3.23
C ALA A 62 -25.29 -6.14 4.46
N ASP A 63 -24.62 -6.20 5.61
CA ASP A 63 -25.23 -6.68 6.85
C ASP A 63 -26.30 -5.70 7.37
N ARG A 64 -26.07 -4.38 7.27
CA ARG A 64 -27.11 -3.38 7.61
C ARG A 64 -28.35 -3.49 6.72
N ALA A 65 -28.16 -3.66 5.42
CA ALA A 65 -29.28 -3.83 4.49
C ALA A 65 -30.07 -5.11 4.81
N LYS A 66 -29.40 -6.20 5.15
CA LYS A 66 -30.05 -7.46 5.58
C LYS A 66 -30.84 -7.29 6.87
N ASP A 67 -30.26 -6.63 7.88
CA ASP A 67 -30.94 -6.39 9.15
C ASP A 67 -32.21 -5.54 8.96
N LYS A 68 -32.16 -4.52 8.11
CA LYS A 68 -33.32 -3.69 7.75
C LYS A 68 -34.45 -4.50 7.09
N VAL A 69 -34.10 -5.35 6.12
CA VAL A 69 -35.07 -6.24 5.47
C VAL A 69 -35.66 -7.24 6.47
N ALA A 70 -34.87 -7.75 7.43
CA ALA A 70 -35.34 -8.70 8.44
C ALA A 70 -36.40 -8.10 9.39
N VAL A 71 -36.40 -6.79 9.60
CA VAL A 71 -37.42 -6.07 10.40
C VAL A 71 -38.51 -5.42 9.54
N GLY A 72 -38.53 -5.68 8.23
CA GLY A 72 -39.54 -5.15 7.29
C GLY A 72 -39.39 -3.65 7.00
N ASP A 73 -38.22 -3.06 7.24
CA ASP A 73 -37.94 -1.65 6.95
C ASP A 73 -37.49 -1.49 5.49
N THR A 74 -38.32 -0.83 4.68
CA THR A 74 -38.07 -0.55 3.25
C THR A 74 -37.33 0.77 3.02
N SER A 75 -36.82 1.40 4.08
CA SER A 75 -36.09 2.67 3.96
C SER A 75 -34.72 2.48 3.30
N ASP A 76 -34.30 3.47 2.52
CA ASP A 76 -32.99 3.50 1.86
C ASP A 76 -31.83 3.35 2.86
N THR A 77 -30.77 2.65 2.44
CA THR A 77 -29.55 2.46 3.23
C THR A 77 -28.41 3.26 2.60
N GLU A 78 -27.90 4.25 3.32
CA GLU A 78 -26.72 5.00 2.89
C GLU A 78 -25.44 4.25 3.28
N CYS A 79 -24.61 3.96 2.29
CA CYS A 79 -23.33 3.29 2.46
C CYS A 79 -22.19 4.16 1.93
N THR A 80 -21.22 4.48 2.79
CA THR A 80 -20.08 5.31 2.42
C THR A 80 -18.89 4.45 1.99
N PHE A 81 -18.45 4.63 0.75
CA PHE A 81 -17.28 3.98 0.17
C PHE A 81 -16.22 5.04 -0.16
N VAL A 82 -15.10 5.04 0.58
CA VAL A 82 -13.94 5.92 0.30
C VAL A 82 -14.35 7.38 0.08
N GLY A 83 -15.22 7.90 0.95
CA GLY A 83 -15.71 9.29 0.90
C GLY A 83 -16.85 9.55 -0.10
N THR A 84 -17.34 8.52 -0.79
CA THR A 84 -18.50 8.62 -1.67
C THR A 84 -19.68 7.91 -1.02
N THR A 85 -20.76 8.64 -0.74
CA THR A 85 -21.99 8.06 -0.19
C THR A 85 -22.83 7.50 -1.34
N ILE A 86 -23.13 6.21 -1.27
CA ILE A 86 -24.04 5.53 -2.19
C ILE A 86 -25.31 5.20 -1.43
N THR A 87 -26.43 5.75 -1.89
CA THR A 87 -27.76 5.38 -1.41
C THR A 87 -28.16 4.09 -2.09
N VAL A 88 -28.25 3.01 -1.31
CA VAL A 88 -28.82 1.74 -1.76
C VAL A 88 -30.34 1.83 -1.56
N PRO A 89 -31.14 1.86 -2.64
CA PRO A 89 -32.59 1.93 -2.51
C PRO A 89 -33.10 0.69 -1.78
N GLY A 90 -34.10 0.90 -0.91
CA GLY A 90 -34.79 -0.21 -0.23
C GLY A 90 -35.32 -1.22 -1.25
N VAL A 91 -35.14 -2.52 -0.98
CA VAL A 91 -35.73 -3.58 -1.79
C VAL A 91 -37.19 -3.76 -1.38
N ASP A 92 -38.11 -3.48 -2.30
CA ASP A 92 -39.50 -3.93 -2.18
C ASP A 92 -39.50 -5.46 -2.21
N VAL A 93 -40.07 -6.09 -1.19
CA VAL A 93 -40.21 -7.56 -1.18
C VAL A 93 -41.16 -7.93 -2.32
N PRO A 94 -40.73 -8.70 -3.35
CA PRO A 94 -41.65 -9.20 -4.37
C PRO A 94 -42.50 -10.30 -3.73
N GLY A 95 -43.70 -9.94 -3.30
CA GLY A 95 -44.57 -10.89 -2.60
C GLY A 95 -45.90 -10.36 -2.05
N ASP A 96 -46.43 -9.23 -2.52
CA ASP A 96 -47.85 -8.92 -2.28
C ASP A 96 -48.52 -8.40 -3.56
N ASP A 97 -48.70 -9.34 -4.49
CA ASP A 97 -49.73 -9.26 -5.52
C ASP A 97 -51.12 -9.47 -4.88
N THR A 98 -51.56 -8.62 -3.93
CA THR A 98 -52.94 -8.68 -3.41
C THR A 98 -53.45 -7.34 -2.86
N SER A 99 -54.07 -6.52 -3.71
CA SER A 99 -55.49 -6.14 -3.58
C SER A 99 -55.87 -5.00 -4.51
N GLY A 100 -57.09 -5.09 -5.05
CA GLY A 100 -57.76 -4.03 -5.80
C GLY A 100 -58.24 -2.86 -4.95
#